data_AF-A0A3P7NK71-F1
#
_entry.id   AF-A0A3P7NK71-F1
#
_cell.length_a   1.000
_cell.length_b   1.000
_cell.length_c   1.000
_cell.angle_alpha   90.00
_cell.angle_beta   90.00
_cell.angle_gamma   90.00
#
_symmetry.space_group_name_H-M   'P 1'
#
loop_
_entity.id
_entity.type
_entity.pdbx_description
1 polymer ?
#
loop_
_entity_poly.entity_id
_entity_poly.type
_entity_poly.pdbx_seq_one_letter_code
_entity_poly.pdbx_strand_id
1 'polypeptide(L)'
;MSDVCVLGLVFDINHDESDGSSDSFLTVTFNSALKIANINDFLILTLKNGQRWTPTAVAVLISLTSNNFKFSRMAQLTTGVNPILQDEDLSWPDTKMGSRCDISYKFKIIGEIAECAVRPSISEPYRVVNLSEGYVNFDEIYHFYHIKRKPIAESRREIIEKFMDNCEKLLKELEFERKKETMKWPLYMYTLTLLELKPVEMHEEILHNLELLAKEIDAQRCGMYEDMARNLQINEKLRQKFGNGLLIDTLFKKTDDGPPVGELNLENMGLKSIEHLKYLSSFIVRLNLSGNRFTDVQHFKSFRRLTHLVLDRNPLSRFSFFHIGIFYGIITSLLLHLPFTLLPLQQLEQNWFLCRDYDNCEKHFYLILIFRSL
;
A
#
# COMPACT_ATOMS: atom_id res chain seq x y z
N MET A 1 -8.99 5.90 21.05
CA MET A 1 -8.10 6.17 19.90
C MET A 1 -7.35 4.88 19.61
N SER A 2 -7.25 4.44 18.36
CA SER A 2 -6.45 3.25 18.00
C SER A 2 -4.96 3.51 18.27
N ASP A 3 -4.30 2.53 18.90
CA ASP A 3 -2.85 2.50 19.08
C ASP A 3 -2.16 2.37 17.72
N VAL A 4 -0.92 2.84 17.63
CA VAL A 4 -0.09 2.66 16.43
C VAL A 4 0.44 1.24 16.44
N CYS A 5 0.29 0.54 15.31
CA CYS A 5 0.76 -0.82 15.16
C CYS A 5 1.69 -0.95 13.95
N VAL A 6 2.75 -1.74 14.10
CA VAL A 6 3.53 -2.26 12.98
C VAL A 6 2.71 -3.37 12.32
N LEU A 7 2.42 -3.18 11.04
CA LEU A 7 1.70 -4.15 10.21
C LEU A 7 2.66 -5.06 9.44
N GLY A 8 3.82 -4.55 9.05
CA GLY A 8 4.79 -5.29 8.27
C GLY A 8 6.21 -4.80 8.45
N LEU A 9 7.16 -5.74 8.53
CA LEU A 9 8.59 -5.54 8.31
C LEU A 9 9.04 -6.52 7.23
N VAL A 10 9.55 -6.00 6.11
CA VAL A 10 10.02 -6.82 5.01
C VAL A 10 11.46 -6.47 4.69
N PHE A 11 12.31 -7.49 4.70
CA PHE A 11 13.71 -7.40 4.31
C PHE A 11 13.87 -7.93 2.89
N ASP A 12 14.43 -7.11 2.01
CA ASP A 12 14.93 -7.49 0.69
C ASP A 12 16.46 -7.48 0.78
N ILE A 13 17.02 -8.62 1.19
CA ILE A 13 18.47 -8.79 1.37
C ILE A 13 19.00 -9.46 0.11
N ASN A 14 19.81 -8.74 -0.67
CA ASN A 14 20.51 -9.32 -1.80
C ASN A 14 21.82 -9.94 -1.31
N HIS A 15 22.03 -11.23 -1.60
CA HIS A 15 23.22 -11.97 -1.21
C HIS A 15 24.30 -12.06 -2.32
N ASP A 16 24.03 -11.51 -3.51
CA ASP A 16 24.93 -11.61 -4.65
C ASP A 16 26.00 -10.51 -4.66
N GLU A 17 27.20 -10.85 -4.19
CA GLU A 17 28.40 -10.00 -4.26
C GLU A 17 28.99 -9.88 -5.67
N SER A 18 28.44 -10.60 -6.65
CA SER A 18 29.04 -10.80 -7.97
C SER A 18 29.00 -9.57 -8.90
N ASP A 19 28.14 -8.57 -8.62
CA ASP A 19 27.95 -7.41 -9.50
C ASP A 19 28.14 -6.03 -8.83
N GLY A 20 28.80 -5.99 -7.67
CA GLY A 20 29.36 -4.76 -7.09
C GLY A 20 28.37 -3.69 -6.57
N SER A 21 27.05 -3.95 -6.59
CA SER A 21 26.04 -3.03 -6.04
C SER A 21 24.75 -3.76 -5.61
N SER A 22 24.85 -4.77 -4.76
CA SER A 22 23.68 -5.45 -4.20
C SER A 22 23.15 -4.72 -2.96
N ASP A 23 22.37 -3.66 -3.18
CA ASP A 23 21.75 -2.92 -2.08
C ASP A 23 20.71 -3.80 -1.35
N SER A 24 20.75 -3.77 -0.01
CA SER A 24 19.76 -4.41 0.85
C SER A 24 18.78 -3.37 1.40
N PHE A 25 17.50 -3.73 1.52
CA PHE A 25 16.46 -2.80 1.96
C PHE A 25 15.58 -3.35 3.07
N LEU A 26 15.13 -2.44 3.94
CA LEU A 26 14.09 -2.68 4.93
C LEU A 26 12.87 -1.83 4.62
N THR A 27 11.71 -2.47 4.46
CA THR A 27 10.43 -1.78 4.36
C THR A 27 9.62 -1.97 5.64
N VAL A 28 9.12 -0.88 6.22
CA VAL A 28 8.30 -0.87 7.44
C VAL A 28 6.94 -0.26 7.17
N THR A 29 5.85 -0.92 7.57
CA THR A 29 4.48 -0.44 7.37
C THR A 29 3.70 -0.36 8.67
N PHE A 30 2.99 0.74 8.85
CA PHE A 30 2.19 1.06 10.04
C PHE A 30 0.72 1.21 9.70
N ASN A 31 -0.14 1.03 10.71
CA ASN A 31 -1.57 1.32 10.56
C ASN A 31 -1.87 2.84 10.51
N SER A 32 -1.00 3.68 11.08
CA SER A 32 -1.16 5.14 11.18
C SER A 32 0.17 5.89 11.37
N ALA A 33 0.75 6.40 10.29
CA ALA A 33 2.02 7.13 10.33
C ALA A 33 1.97 8.51 11.01
N LEU A 34 0.82 9.20 11.00
CA LEU A 34 0.65 10.54 11.59
C LEU A 34 0.90 10.60 13.11
N LYS A 35 0.93 9.45 13.78
CA LYS A 35 1.07 9.33 15.24
C LYS A 35 2.46 8.86 15.66
N ILE A 36 3.36 8.58 14.72
CA ILE A 36 4.69 8.05 15.01
C ILE A 36 5.63 9.21 15.38
N ALA A 37 5.94 9.30 16.67
CA ALA A 37 6.91 10.27 17.19
C ALA A 37 8.35 9.75 17.16
N ASN A 38 8.56 8.43 17.12
CA ASN A 38 9.88 7.82 17.03
C ASN A 38 9.75 6.38 16.50
N ILE A 39 10.43 6.04 15.40
CA ILE A 39 10.37 4.68 14.86
C ILE A 39 11.08 3.67 15.79
N ASN A 40 11.99 4.13 16.65
CA ASN A 40 12.61 3.30 17.70
C ASN A 40 11.65 2.83 18.77
N ASP A 41 10.47 3.43 18.88
CA ASP A 41 9.46 2.90 19.80
C ASP A 41 8.91 1.55 19.31
N PHE A 42 9.21 1.21 18.05
CA PHE A 42 8.69 0.04 17.33
C PHE A 42 9.75 -0.87 16.74
N LEU A 43 10.98 -0.39 16.54
CA LEU A 43 12.01 -1.13 15.79
C LEU A 43 13.39 -0.89 16.38
N ILE A 44 14.12 -1.97 16.68
CA ILE A 44 15.52 -1.96 17.06
C ILE A 44 16.29 -2.80 16.04
N LEU A 45 17.35 -2.23 15.47
CA LEU A 45 18.27 -2.94 14.58
C LEU A 45 19.66 -2.94 15.20
N THR A 46 20.28 -4.11 15.24
CA THR A 46 21.67 -4.30 15.68
C THR A 46 22.49 -4.87 14.51
N LEU A 47 23.58 -4.21 14.16
CA LEU A 47 24.53 -4.67 13.15
C LEU A 47 25.57 -5.63 13.74
N LYS A 48 26.23 -6.43 12.90
CA LYS A 48 27.31 -7.34 13.34
C LYS A 48 28.50 -6.63 13.98
N ASN A 49 28.72 -5.36 13.67
CA ASN A 49 29.74 -4.52 14.31
C ASN A 49 29.33 -3.98 15.70
N GLY A 50 28.16 -4.39 16.22
CA GLY A 50 27.64 -3.99 17.53
C GLY A 50 26.92 -2.63 17.55
N GLN A 51 26.88 -1.91 16.42
CA GLN A 51 26.13 -0.66 16.34
C GLN A 51 24.62 -0.93 16.40
N ARG A 52 23.93 -0.13 17.21
CA ARG A 52 22.46 -0.11 17.26
C ARG A 52 21.93 1.13 16.57
N TRP A 53 20.89 0.94 15.77
CA TRP A 53 20.21 2.04 15.12
C TRP A 53 19.25 2.72 16.10
N THR A 54 19.37 4.04 16.27
CA THR A 54 18.45 4.88 17.05
C THR A 54 17.97 6.10 16.24
N PRO A 55 17.08 5.91 15.26
CA PRO A 55 16.39 6.98 14.54
C PRO A 55 15.42 7.74 15.43
N THR A 56 15.82 8.86 16.01
CA THR A 56 14.82 9.85 16.47
C THR A 56 13.96 10.26 15.27
N ALA A 57 12.65 10.51 15.46
CA ALA A 57 11.87 11.02 14.35
C ALA A 57 12.52 12.26 13.78
N VAL A 58 12.64 12.24 12.45
CA VAL A 58 13.13 13.29 11.57
C VAL A 58 12.91 14.68 12.16
N ALA A 59 13.97 15.29 12.69
CA ALA A 59 14.04 16.74 12.82
C ALA A 59 14.23 17.31 11.41
N VAL A 60 13.30 18.14 10.96
CA VAL A 60 13.50 18.97 9.77
C VAL A 60 14.65 19.94 10.10
N LEU A 61 15.85 19.67 9.57
CA LEU A 61 16.99 20.57 9.71
C LEU A 61 16.86 21.66 8.65
N ILE A 62 16.45 22.86 9.06
CA ILE A 62 16.47 24.06 8.22
C ILE A 62 17.91 24.58 8.21
N SER A 63 18.67 24.26 7.17
CA SER A 63 19.97 24.89 6.90
C SER A 63 19.73 26.20 6.13
N LEU A 64 19.84 27.34 6.81
CA LEU A 64 19.84 28.67 6.20
C LEU A 64 21.24 29.01 5.70
N THR A 65 21.64 28.49 4.54
CA THR A 65 22.74 29.08 3.77
C THR A 65 22.43 29.04 2.27
N SER A 66 21.97 30.19 1.77
CA SER A 66 22.00 30.69 0.38
C SER A 66 21.68 29.73 -0.78
N ASN A 67 20.49 29.96 -1.38
CA ASN A 67 20.13 29.77 -2.79
C ASN A 67 20.50 28.42 -3.44
N ASN A 68 19.80 27.36 -3.02
CA ASN A 68 19.19 26.32 -3.86
C ASN A 68 18.57 25.28 -2.91
N PHE A 69 17.24 25.25 -2.83
CA PHE A 69 16.52 24.42 -1.86
C PHE A 69 16.71 22.93 -2.16
N LYS A 70 17.43 22.23 -1.28
CA LYS A 70 17.46 20.76 -1.18
C LYS A 70 17.00 20.37 0.22
N PHE A 71 15.92 19.60 0.30
CA PHE A 71 15.41 19.04 1.55
C PHE A 71 16.00 17.63 1.74
N SER A 72 16.95 17.47 2.66
CA SER A 72 17.46 16.14 3.04
C SER A 72 16.96 15.75 4.44
N ARG A 73 16.19 14.66 4.54
CA ARG A 73 15.88 14.02 5.83
C ARG A 73 17.04 13.09 6.19
N MET A 74 17.76 13.41 7.27
CA MET A 74 18.82 12.54 7.80
C MET A 74 18.38 11.96 9.15
N ALA A 75 18.62 10.65 9.34
CA ALA A 75 18.68 10.06 10.66
C ALA A 75 19.97 10.55 11.35
N GLN A 76 19.87 11.31 12.44
CA GLN A 76 21.04 11.73 13.20
C GLN A 76 21.54 10.57 14.07
N LEU A 77 22.82 10.21 13.91
CA LEU A 77 23.57 9.46 14.93
C LEU A 77 24.19 10.49 15.90
N THR A 78 24.13 10.19 17.20
CA THR A 78 24.81 10.97 18.25
C THR A 78 26.32 10.77 18.27
N THR A 79 26.86 9.95 17.37
CA THR A 79 28.30 9.71 17.19
C THR A 79 28.61 9.77 15.69
N GLY A 80 29.65 10.51 15.29
CA GLY A 80 29.94 10.95 13.92
C GLY A 80 30.32 9.86 12.89
N VAL A 81 29.50 8.83 12.73
CA VAL A 81 29.62 7.77 11.71
C VAL A 81 28.44 7.89 10.74
N ASN A 82 28.67 7.55 9.45
CA ASN A 82 27.64 7.58 8.40
C ASN A 82 26.33 6.86 8.83
N PRO A 83 25.15 7.36 8.44
CA PRO A 83 23.87 6.81 8.87
C PRO A 83 23.71 5.35 8.42
N ILE A 84 23.32 4.48 9.36
CA ILE A 84 23.13 3.01 9.20
C ILE A 84 22.03 2.68 8.18
N LEU A 85 21.01 3.54 8.11
CA LEU A 85 19.91 3.48 7.17
C LEU A 85 19.78 4.82 6.44
N GLN A 86 19.71 4.81 5.11
CA GLN A 86 19.40 5.99 4.30
C GLN A 86 18.00 5.87 3.71
N ASP A 87 17.19 6.94 3.85
CA ASP A 87 15.93 7.08 3.10
C ASP A 87 16.28 7.45 1.65
N GLU A 88 15.83 6.66 0.67
CA GLU A 88 16.17 6.88 -0.74
C GLU A 88 15.42 8.07 -1.37
N ASP A 89 14.32 8.54 -0.77
CA ASP A 89 13.52 9.65 -1.31
C ASP A 89 14.00 11.03 -0.80
N LEU A 90 15.19 11.47 -1.24
CA LEU A 90 15.74 12.81 -0.96
C LEU A 90 15.16 13.95 -1.83
N SER A 91 14.13 13.68 -2.65
CA SER A 91 13.50 14.72 -3.48
C SER A 91 11.99 14.77 -3.25
N TRP A 92 11.51 15.92 -2.78
CA TRP A 92 10.11 16.29 -2.81
C TRP A 92 9.96 17.67 -3.46
N PRO A 93 8.94 17.88 -4.32
CA PRO A 93 8.47 19.21 -4.67
C PRO A 93 7.73 19.84 -3.46
N ASP A 94 7.84 21.16 -3.36
CA ASP A 94 7.34 22.03 -2.28
C ASP A 94 6.10 21.53 -1.54
N THR A 95 6.27 21.23 -0.25
CA THR A 95 5.17 20.89 0.65
C THR A 95 4.29 22.09 0.93
N LYS A 96 3.13 22.18 0.28
CA LYS A 96 1.96 22.83 0.89
C LYS A 96 1.48 21.95 2.05
N MET A 97 1.25 22.59 3.20
CA MET A 97 0.59 22.06 4.39
C MET A 97 -0.63 21.21 4.01
N GLY A 98 -0.58 19.90 4.27
CA GLY A 98 -1.65 18.95 3.93
C GLY A 98 -1.19 17.57 3.43
N SER A 99 0.12 17.30 3.34
CA SER A 99 0.64 16.02 2.83
C SER A 99 0.27 14.84 3.74
N ARG A 100 -0.45 13.86 3.18
CA ARG A 100 -0.68 12.55 3.78
C ARG A 100 0.68 11.92 4.11
N CYS A 101 0.91 11.54 5.37
CA CYS A 101 2.11 10.78 5.72
C CYS A 101 2.04 9.38 5.11
N ASP A 102 3.11 8.97 4.42
CA ASP A 102 3.26 7.60 3.94
C ASP A 102 3.18 6.65 5.13
N ILE A 103 2.35 5.62 5.01
CA ILE A 103 2.27 4.58 6.04
C ILE A 103 3.33 3.49 5.89
N SER A 104 4.05 3.50 4.77
CA SER A 104 5.10 2.55 4.43
C SER A 104 6.39 3.31 4.08
N TYR A 105 7.48 2.92 4.74
CA TYR A 105 8.81 3.54 4.63
C TYR A 105 9.82 2.50 4.13
N LYS A 106 10.72 2.89 3.23
CA LYS A 106 11.81 2.05 2.71
C LYS A 106 13.14 2.65 3.13
N PHE A 107 14.01 1.82 3.68
CA PHE A 107 15.33 2.20 4.17
C PHE A 107 16.41 1.35 3.50
N LYS A 108 17.43 1.99 2.95
CA LYS A 108 18.63 1.33 2.44
C LYS A 108 19.52 0.91 3.60
N ILE A 109 19.86 -0.38 3.67
CA ILE A 109 20.70 -0.97 4.70
C ILE A 109 22.17 -0.85 4.30
N ILE A 110 22.95 -0.17 5.15
CA ILE A 110 24.40 -0.04 4.98
C ILE A 110 25.09 -0.94 6.00
N GLY A 111 25.45 -2.16 5.57
CA GLY A 111 26.14 -3.17 6.36
C GLY A 111 25.30 -4.41 6.68
N GLU A 112 25.86 -5.32 7.47
CA GLU A 112 25.21 -6.60 7.81
C GLU A 112 24.42 -6.52 9.12
N ILE A 113 23.11 -6.81 9.03
CA ILE A 113 22.23 -6.89 10.19
C ILE A 113 22.52 -8.19 10.95
N ALA A 114 22.79 -8.07 12.25
CA ALA A 114 22.92 -9.22 13.16
C ALA A 114 21.56 -9.61 13.74
N GLU A 115 20.77 -8.62 14.16
CA GLU A 115 19.49 -8.84 14.83
C GLU A 115 18.53 -7.69 14.55
N CYS A 116 17.24 -8.03 14.38
CA CYS A 116 16.14 -7.08 14.37
C CYS A 116 15.14 -7.45 15.46
N ALA A 117 14.72 -6.47 16.26
CA ALA A 117 13.60 -6.63 17.18
C ALA A 117 12.48 -5.64 16.84
N VAL A 118 11.25 -6.14 16.82
CA VAL A 118 10.03 -5.35 16.56
C VAL A 118 9.17 -5.29 17.80
N ARG A 119 8.56 -4.13 18.02
CA ARG A 119 7.44 -3.93 18.93
C ARG A 119 6.16 -3.80 18.11
N PRO A 120 5.22 -4.76 18.18
CA PRO A 120 4.01 -4.70 17.37
C PRO A 120 3.15 -3.47 17.65
N SER A 121 3.06 -3.06 18.91
CA SER A 121 2.40 -1.85 19.41
C SER A 121 3.13 -1.31 20.63
N ILE A 122 2.85 -0.07 21.05
CA ILE A 122 3.51 0.52 22.25
C ILE A 122 3.15 -0.27 23.51
N SER A 123 1.97 -0.90 23.53
CA SER A 123 1.54 -1.72 24.66
C SER A 123 2.21 -3.10 24.75
N GLU A 124 2.83 -3.57 23.66
CA GLU A 124 3.43 -4.91 23.56
C GLU A 124 4.94 -4.90 23.79
N PRO A 125 5.57 -6.01 24.21
CA PRO A 125 7.03 -6.07 24.33
C PRO A 125 7.71 -6.21 22.97
N TYR A 126 9.02 -5.95 22.92
CA TYR A 126 9.84 -6.28 21.76
C TYR A 126 9.96 -7.79 21.58
N ARG A 127 9.99 -8.22 20.31
CA ARG A 127 10.32 -9.58 19.91
C ARG A 127 11.34 -9.58 18.79
N VAL A 128 12.30 -10.50 18.85
CA VAL A 128 13.29 -10.70 17.79
C VAL A 128 12.59 -11.28 16.56
N VAL A 129 12.95 -10.76 15.40
CA VAL A 129 12.39 -11.12 14.10
C VAL A 129 13.42 -11.91 13.31
N ASN A 130 13.01 -13.02 12.72
CA ASN A 130 13.81 -13.71 11.73
C ASN A 130 13.92 -12.83 10.48
N LEU A 131 15.13 -12.37 10.12
CA LEU A 131 15.35 -11.48 8.98
C LEU A 131 14.91 -12.11 7.65
N SER A 132 15.05 -13.44 7.50
CA SER A 132 14.64 -14.14 6.29
C SER A 132 13.13 -14.21 6.13
N GLU A 133 12.37 -14.14 7.22
CA GLU A 133 10.89 -14.16 7.19
C GLU A 133 10.31 -12.73 7.24
N GLY A 134 10.94 -11.84 8.02
CA GLY A 134 10.38 -10.55 8.37
C GLY A 134 9.27 -10.67 9.41
N TYR A 135 8.41 -9.66 9.48
CA TYR A 135 7.29 -9.61 10.42
C TYR A 135 6.01 -9.19 9.71
N VAL A 136 4.89 -9.86 10.03
CA VAL A 136 3.55 -9.48 9.54
C VAL A 136 2.56 -9.58 10.69
N ASN A 137 1.78 -8.52 10.90
CA ASN A 137 0.64 -8.56 11.81
C ASN A 137 -0.60 -9.08 11.07
N PHE A 138 -0.68 -10.40 10.91
CA PHE A 138 -1.76 -11.04 10.17
C PHE A 138 -3.14 -10.68 10.71
N ASP A 139 -3.33 -10.61 12.03
CA ASP A 139 -4.65 -10.35 12.60
C ASP A 139 -5.15 -8.94 12.27
N GLU A 140 -4.33 -7.90 12.43
CA GLU A 140 -4.72 -6.54 12.05
C GLU A 140 -5.05 -6.42 10.55
N ILE A 141 -4.21 -7.01 9.68
CA ILE A 141 -4.43 -7.00 8.23
C ILE A 141 -5.72 -7.78 7.89
N TYR A 142 -5.92 -8.95 8.49
CA TYR A 142 -7.04 -9.84 8.15
C TYR A 142 -8.36 -9.29 8.67
N HIS A 143 -8.35 -8.57 9.79
CA HIS A 143 -9.51 -7.81 10.25
C HIS A 143 -9.83 -6.65 9.31
N PHE A 144 -8.83 -5.89 8.85
CA PHE A 144 -9.05 -4.75 7.95
C PHE A 144 -9.66 -5.16 6.60
N TYR A 145 -9.15 -6.24 5.99
CA TYR A 145 -9.64 -6.74 4.71
C TYR A 145 -10.83 -7.71 4.83
N HIS A 146 -11.45 -7.80 6.01
CA HIS A 146 -12.56 -8.72 6.28
C HIS A 146 -12.27 -10.18 5.88
N ILE A 147 -11.03 -10.63 6.07
CA ILE A 147 -10.63 -12.03 5.93
C ILE A 147 -11.04 -12.80 7.18
N LYS A 148 -10.81 -12.19 8.36
CA LYS A 148 -11.31 -12.63 9.66
C LYS A 148 -12.28 -11.59 10.22
N ARG A 149 -13.28 -12.04 10.97
CA ARG A 149 -14.21 -11.14 11.67
C ARG A 149 -13.48 -10.46 12.82
N LYS A 150 -13.52 -9.13 12.85
CA LYS A 150 -12.96 -8.37 13.97
C LYS A 150 -13.75 -8.68 15.25
N PRO A 151 -13.10 -9.00 16.37
CA PRO A 151 -13.81 -9.18 17.63
C PRO A 151 -14.42 -7.85 18.08
N ILE A 152 -15.69 -7.91 18.46
CA ILE A 152 -16.45 -6.77 18.99
C ILE A 152 -16.92 -7.19 20.39
N ALA A 153 -16.69 -6.33 21.39
CA ALA A 153 -17.19 -6.55 22.74
C ALA A 153 -18.71 -6.70 22.74
N GLU A 154 -19.24 -7.62 23.55
CA GLU A 154 -20.67 -7.98 23.52
C GLU A 154 -21.57 -6.77 23.74
N SER A 155 -21.25 -5.92 24.72
CA SER A 155 -21.99 -4.68 24.98
C SER A 155 -22.02 -3.73 23.77
N ARG A 156 -20.95 -3.67 22.98
CA ARG A 156 -20.92 -2.88 21.75
C ARG A 156 -21.74 -3.54 20.65
N ARG A 157 -21.71 -4.88 20.54
CA ARG A 157 -22.54 -5.62 19.58
C ARG A 157 -24.02 -5.37 19.82
N GLU A 158 -24.49 -5.51 21.06
CA GLU A 158 -25.90 -5.29 21.44
C GLU A 158 -26.39 -3.88 21.06
N ILE A 159 -25.55 -2.86 21.26
CA ILE A 159 -25.87 -1.48 20.88
C ILE A 159 -26.00 -1.35 19.36
N ILE A 160 -25.08 -1.93 18.60
CA ILE A 160 -25.09 -1.86 17.13
C ILE A 160 -26.30 -2.63 16.58
N GLU A 161 -26.63 -3.80 17.13
CA GLU A 161 -27.79 -4.60 16.73
C GLU A 161 -29.10 -3.86 17.00
N LYS A 162 -29.26 -3.27 18.19
CA LYS A 162 -30.44 -2.43 18.49
C LYS A 162 -30.55 -1.23 17.55
N PHE A 163 -29.41 -0.61 17.20
CA PHE A 163 -29.39 0.50 16.26
C PHE A 163 -29.75 0.05 14.83
N MET A 164 -29.25 -1.11 14.40
CA MET A 164 -29.59 -1.75 13.13
C MET A 164 -31.10 -2.03 13.03
N ASP A 165 -31.71 -2.60 14.06
CA ASP A 165 -33.16 -2.86 14.13
C ASP A 165 -33.98 -1.56 14.00
N ASN A 166 -33.52 -0.48 14.63
CA ASN A 166 -34.18 0.82 14.53
C ASN A 166 -34.07 1.40 13.11
N CYS A 167 -32.91 1.26 12.45
CA CYS A 167 -32.75 1.67 11.05
C CYS A 167 -33.67 0.87 10.13
N GLU A 168 -33.79 -0.45 10.33
CA GLU A 168 -34.66 -1.31 9.52
C GLU A 168 -36.13 -0.92 9.66
N LYS A 169 -36.61 -0.66 10.89
CA LYS A 169 -37.99 -0.19 11.14
C LYS A 169 -38.25 1.15 10.46
N LEU A 170 -37.33 2.11 10.61
CA LEU A 170 -37.46 3.42 10.00
C LEU A 170 -37.46 3.34 8.47
N LEU A 171 -36.64 2.46 7.87
CA LEU A 171 -36.64 2.25 6.42
C LEU A 171 -38.00 1.75 5.92
N LYS A 172 -38.61 0.79 6.62
CA LYS A 172 -39.96 0.28 6.30
C LYS A 172 -41.03 1.37 6.39
N GLU A 173 -40.96 2.22 7.41
CA GLU A 173 -41.89 3.36 7.56
C GLU A 173 -41.72 4.37 6.42
N LEU A 174 -40.48 4.74 6.08
CA LEU A 174 -40.20 5.70 5.01
C LEU A 174 -40.58 5.17 3.62
N GLU A 175 -40.46 3.86 3.41
CA GLU A 175 -40.89 3.20 2.18
C GLU A 175 -42.41 3.27 2.01
N PHE A 176 -43.14 2.99 3.08
CA PHE A 176 -44.60 3.13 3.11
C PHE A 176 -45.04 4.57 2.83
N GLU A 177 -44.35 5.56 3.41
CA GLU A 177 -44.62 6.99 3.20
C GLU A 177 -44.15 7.53 1.83
N ARG A 178 -43.45 6.71 1.03
CA ARG A 178 -42.88 7.08 -0.29
C ARG A 178 -41.91 8.26 -0.23
N LYS A 179 -41.21 8.44 0.90
CA LYS A 179 -40.22 9.52 1.11
C LYS A 179 -38.80 9.03 0.79
N LYS A 180 -38.55 8.70 -0.47
CA LYS A 180 -37.29 8.06 -0.89
C LYS A 180 -36.06 8.93 -0.60
N GLU A 181 -36.19 10.25 -0.74
CA GLU A 181 -35.12 11.22 -0.49
C GLU A 181 -34.68 11.29 0.98
N THR A 182 -35.53 10.90 1.94
CA THR A 182 -35.18 10.89 3.37
C THR A 182 -34.51 9.58 3.82
N MET A 183 -34.57 8.53 2.98
CA MET A 183 -33.98 7.22 3.27
C MET A 183 -32.46 7.21 3.29
N LYS A 184 -31.80 8.25 2.76
CA LYS A 184 -30.33 8.31 2.65
C LYS A 184 -29.62 7.93 3.94
N TRP A 185 -29.92 8.62 5.03
CA TRP A 185 -29.19 8.41 6.29
C TRP A 185 -29.58 7.09 6.95
N PRO A 186 -30.85 6.71 7.06
CA PRO A 186 -31.23 5.39 7.58
C PRO A 186 -30.58 4.23 6.80
N LEU A 187 -30.60 4.27 5.47
CA LEU A 187 -30.02 3.21 4.63
C LEU A 187 -28.50 3.17 4.74
N TYR A 188 -27.85 4.33 4.71
CA TYR A 188 -26.41 4.40 4.90
C TYR A 188 -25.98 3.88 6.28
N MET A 189 -26.67 4.29 7.33
CA MET A 189 -26.37 3.84 8.69
C MET A 189 -26.63 2.34 8.86
N TYR A 190 -27.72 1.82 8.30
CA TYR A 190 -27.98 0.38 8.24
C TYR A 190 -26.86 -0.38 7.52
N THR A 191 -26.40 0.13 6.38
CA THR A 191 -25.27 -0.44 5.62
C THR A 191 -23.99 -0.47 6.46
N LEU A 192 -23.71 0.60 7.21
CA LEU A 192 -22.56 0.64 8.13
C LEU A 192 -22.70 -0.37 9.29
N THR A 193 -23.92 -0.58 9.81
CA THR A 193 -24.12 -1.61 10.84
C THR A 193 -23.88 -3.02 10.32
N LEU A 194 -24.33 -3.32 9.09
CA LEU A 194 -24.06 -4.60 8.44
C LEU A 194 -22.55 -4.81 8.24
N LEU A 195 -21.84 -3.77 7.84
CA LEU A 195 -20.39 -3.82 7.67
C LEU A 195 -19.61 -4.04 8.98
N GLU A 196 -20.06 -3.42 10.07
CA GLU A 196 -19.40 -3.61 11.37
C GLU A 196 -19.72 -5.01 11.93
N LEU A 197 -20.95 -5.50 11.77
CA LEU A 197 -21.37 -6.76 12.39
C LEU A 197 -21.05 -7.99 11.54
N LYS A 198 -21.40 -7.98 10.25
CA LYS A 198 -21.46 -9.16 9.37
C LYS A 198 -21.05 -8.80 7.91
N PRO A 199 -19.83 -8.25 7.70
CA PRO A 199 -19.43 -7.74 6.38
C PRO A 199 -19.28 -8.81 5.29
N VAL A 200 -19.11 -10.07 5.68
CA VAL A 200 -18.93 -11.20 4.74
C VAL A 200 -20.27 -11.86 4.47
N GLU A 201 -21.07 -12.12 5.51
CA GLU A 201 -22.36 -12.80 5.38
C GLU A 201 -23.40 -11.93 4.67
N MET A 202 -23.35 -10.61 4.88
CA MET A 202 -24.29 -9.64 4.31
C MET A 202 -23.69 -8.90 3.10
N HIS A 203 -22.65 -9.46 2.47
CA HIS A 203 -21.87 -8.79 1.43
C HIS A 203 -22.74 -8.27 0.27
N GLU A 204 -23.60 -9.14 -0.28
CA GLU A 204 -24.49 -8.79 -1.39
C GLU A 204 -25.48 -7.68 -1.02
N GLU A 205 -26.05 -7.75 0.18
CA GLU A 205 -26.98 -6.72 0.66
C GLU A 205 -26.29 -5.37 0.88
N ILE A 206 -25.06 -5.40 1.41
CA ILE A 206 -24.24 -4.19 1.55
C ILE A 206 -23.96 -3.57 0.18
N LEU A 207 -23.54 -4.37 -0.81
CA LEU A 207 -23.29 -3.89 -2.17
C LEU A 207 -24.56 -3.31 -2.80
N HIS A 208 -25.69 -4.00 -2.63
CA HIS A 208 -26.99 -3.54 -3.11
C HIS A 208 -27.38 -2.19 -2.49
N ASN A 209 -27.24 -2.04 -1.17
CA ASN A 209 -27.56 -0.79 -0.49
C ASN A 209 -26.66 0.36 -0.95
N LEU A 210 -25.35 0.11 -1.14
CA LEU A 210 -24.41 1.10 -1.69
C LEU A 210 -24.77 1.51 -3.12
N GLU A 211 -25.19 0.55 -3.95
CA GLU A 211 -25.64 0.83 -5.31
C GLU A 211 -26.92 1.68 -5.33
N LEU A 212 -27.90 1.33 -4.48
CA LEU A 212 -29.15 2.08 -4.34
C LEU A 212 -28.89 3.51 -3.86
N LEU A 213 -27.99 3.67 -2.87
CA LEU A 213 -27.52 4.97 -2.41
C LEU A 213 -26.86 5.77 -3.54
N ALA A 214 -25.98 5.15 -4.32
CA ALA A 214 -25.25 5.82 -5.39
C ALA A 214 -26.14 6.26 -6.56
N LYS A 215 -27.09 5.41 -6.97
CA LYS A 215 -27.86 5.59 -8.20
C LYS A 215 -29.19 6.29 -7.99
N GLU A 216 -29.85 6.06 -6.85
CA GLU A 216 -31.28 6.39 -6.72
C GLU A 216 -31.61 7.28 -5.52
N ILE A 217 -30.83 7.26 -4.44
CA ILE A 217 -31.17 7.95 -3.19
C ILE A 217 -30.27 9.16 -2.92
N ASP A 218 -28.96 9.06 -3.13
CA ASP A 218 -28.00 10.14 -2.84
C ASP A 218 -26.91 10.25 -3.92
N ALA A 219 -27.34 10.62 -5.13
CA ALA A 219 -26.46 10.85 -6.26
C ALA A 219 -25.33 11.86 -5.99
N GLN A 220 -25.51 12.78 -5.03
CA GLN A 220 -24.47 13.75 -4.65
C GLN A 220 -23.21 13.10 -4.07
N ARG A 221 -23.33 11.91 -3.46
CA ARG A 221 -22.20 11.17 -2.87
C ARG A 221 -21.94 9.84 -3.57
N CYS A 222 -22.43 9.67 -4.80
CA CYS A 222 -22.29 8.43 -5.56
C CYS A 222 -20.85 7.92 -5.60
N GLY A 223 -19.86 8.81 -5.79
CA GLY A 223 -18.44 8.44 -5.79
C GLY A 223 -17.98 7.78 -4.50
N MET A 224 -18.44 8.25 -3.33
CA MET A 224 -18.10 7.66 -2.03
C MET A 224 -18.65 6.24 -1.91
N TYR A 225 -19.92 6.03 -2.29
CA TYR A 225 -20.57 4.72 -2.23
C TYR A 225 -19.96 3.74 -3.24
N GLU A 226 -19.67 4.21 -4.45
CA GLU A 226 -18.96 3.44 -5.48
C GLU A 226 -17.59 2.99 -4.95
N ASP A 227 -16.78 3.91 -4.43
CA ASP A 227 -15.44 3.59 -3.91
C ASP A 227 -15.51 2.58 -2.75
N MET A 228 -16.51 2.74 -1.87
CA MET A 228 -16.76 1.81 -0.78
C MET A 228 -17.12 0.40 -1.30
N ALA A 229 -18.00 0.30 -2.30
CA ALA A 229 -18.35 -0.96 -2.94
C ALA A 229 -17.14 -1.62 -3.59
N ARG A 230 -16.29 -0.84 -4.28
CA ARG A 230 -15.06 -1.33 -4.91
C ARG A 230 -14.05 -1.86 -3.88
N ASN A 231 -13.92 -1.21 -2.74
CA ASN A 231 -13.09 -1.69 -1.63
C ASN A 231 -13.59 -3.03 -1.07
N LEU A 232 -14.91 -3.21 -0.98
CA LEU A 232 -15.51 -4.48 -0.55
C LEU A 232 -15.27 -5.60 -1.58
N GLN A 233 -15.32 -5.28 -2.87
CA GLN A 233 -14.97 -6.23 -3.93
C GLN A 233 -13.48 -6.61 -3.90
N ILE A 234 -12.58 -5.68 -3.55
CA ILE A 234 -11.17 -6.02 -3.29
C ILE A 234 -11.08 -7.01 -2.12
N ASN A 235 -11.79 -6.77 -1.02
CA ASN A 235 -11.80 -7.69 0.12
C ASN A 235 -12.30 -9.09 -0.29
N GLU A 236 -13.36 -9.15 -1.09
CA GLU A 236 -13.87 -10.40 -1.64
C GLU A 236 -12.81 -11.11 -2.50
N LYS A 237 -12.15 -10.38 -3.40
CA LYS A 237 -11.05 -10.91 -4.23
C LYS A 237 -9.94 -11.51 -3.38
N LEU A 238 -9.52 -10.81 -2.32
CA LEU A 238 -8.50 -11.26 -1.38
C LEU A 238 -8.90 -12.52 -0.60
N ARG A 239 -10.21 -12.75 -0.39
CA ARG A 239 -10.76 -13.97 0.22
C ARG A 239 -10.90 -15.14 -0.76
N GLN A 240 -10.74 -14.95 -2.07
CA GLN A 240 -10.89 -16.06 -3.01
C GLN A 240 -9.86 -17.15 -2.73
N LYS A 241 -10.27 -18.41 -2.88
CA LYS A 241 -9.35 -19.55 -2.75
C LYS A 241 -8.35 -19.53 -3.90
N PHE A 242 -7.08 -19.73 -3.57
CA PHE A 242 -5.99 -19.87 -4.52
C PHE A 242 -5.10 -21.06 -4.09
N GLY A 243 -5.22 -22.17 -4.81
CA GLY A 243 -4.63 -23.44 -4.39
C GLY A 243 -5.16 -23.89 -3.02
N ASN A 244 -4.26 -24.08 -2.06
CA ASN A 244 -4.58 -24.57 -0.71
C ASN A 244 -4.88 -23.45 0.32
N GLY A 245 -4.83 -22.17 -0.08
CA GLY A 245 -5.04 -21.03 0.82
C GLY A 245 -5.94 -19.96 0.21
N LEU A 246 -5.96 -18.78 0.83
CA LEU A 246 -6.61 -17.59 0.30
C LEU A 246 -5.63 -16.82 -0.60
N LEU A 247 -6.15 -16.02 -1.53
CA LEU A 247 -5.32 -15.16 -2.37
C LEU A 247 -4.45 -14.22 -1.55
N ILE A 248 -4.98 -13.63 -0.46
CA ILE A 248 -4.18 -12.75 0.39
C ILE A 248 -2.96 -13.46 1.00
N ASP A 249 -3.05 -14.76 1.30
CA ASP A 249 -1.95 -15.52 1.89
C ASP A 249 -0.75 -15.59 0.93
N THR A 250 -0.99 -15.56 -0.39
CA THR A 250 0.08 -15.64 -1.38
C THR A 250 0.94 -14.37 -1.40
N LEU A 251 0.42 -13.24 -0.95
CA LEU A 251 1.16 -11.97 -0.89
C LEU A 251 2.30 -12.01 0.13
N PHE A 252 2.21 -12.87 1.14
CA PHE A 252 3.21 -13.00 2.19
C PHE A 252 4.19 -14.16 1.96
N LYS A 253 3.95 -15.00 0.94
CA LYS A 253 4.82 -16.15 0.66
C LYS A 253 6.15 -15.69 0.10
N LYS A 254 7.22 -16.21 0.69
CA LYS A 254 8.57 -16.18 0.11
C LYS A 254 8.83 -17.50 -0.61
N THR A 255 9.60 -17.45 -1.68
CA THR A 255 10.13 -18.64 -2.35
C THR A 255 11.55 -18.87 -1.87
N ASP A 256 11.92 -20.13 -1.64
CA ASP A 256 13.24 -20.51 -1.09
C ASP A 256 14.42 -20.02 -1.95
N ASP A 257 14.22 -19.85 -3.27
CA ASP A 257 15.24 -19.41 -4.23
C ASP A 257 14.75 -18.32 -5.23
N GLY A 258 13.80 -17.47 -4.85
CA GLY A 258 13.23 -16.49 -5.79
C GLY A 258 12.63 -15.22 -5.18
N PRO A 259 12.34 -14.19 -6.00
CA PRO A 259 11.67 -12.99 -5.53
C PRO A 259 10.26 -13.33 -5.04
N PRO A 260 9.77 -12.69 -3.96
CA PRO A 260 8.47 -12.97 -3.39
C PRO A 260 7.36 -12.85 -4.45
N VAL A 261 6.42 -13.80 -4.42
CA VAL A 261 5.33 -13.90 -5.40
C VAL A 261 4.18 -12.98 -5.01
N GLY A 262 4.49 -11.76 -4.57
CA GLY A 262 3.54 -10.74 -4.12
C GLY A 262 2.68 -10.21 -5.25
N GLU A 263 1.90 -11.09 -5.87
CA GLU A 263 1.16 -10.86 -7.10
C GLU A 263 -0.31 -10.68 -6.78
N LEU A 264 -0.87 -9.58 -7.28
CA LEU A 264 -2.27 -9.26 -7.12
C LEU A 264 -2.86 -8.83 -8.47
N ASN A 265 -3.89 -9.54 -8.92
CA ASN A 265 -4.65 -9.19 -10.11
C ASN A 265 -6.02 -8.60 -9.72
N LEU A 266 -6.25 -7.35 -10.10
CA LEU A 266 -7.46 -6.57 -9.88
C LEU A 266 -7.99 -5.97 -11.20
N GLU A 267 -7.88 -6.73 -12.29
CA GLU A 267 -8.34 -6.28 -13.60
C GLU A 267 -9.87 -6.11 -13.67
N ASN A 268 -10.31 -5.15 -14.49
CA ASN A 268 -11.72 -4.90 -14.83
C ASN A 268 -12.63 -4.67 -13.61
N MET A 269 -12.07 -4.17 -12.51
CA MET A 269 -12.82 -3.91 -11.27
C MET A 269 -13.36 -2.49 -11.19
N GLY A 270 -13.15 -1.62 -12.20
CA GLY A 270 -13.64 -0.25 -12.22
C GLY A 270 -12.99 0.68 -11.18
N LEU A 271 -11.81 0.32 -10.67
CA LEU A 271 -11.08 1.06 -9.63
C LEU A 271 -10.62 2.43 -10.11
N LYS A 272 -10.83 3.46 -9.30
CA LYS A 272 -10.27 4.81 -9.52
C LYS A 272 -9.07 5.10 -8.61
N SER A 273 -8.97 4.34 -7.51
CA SER A 273 -7.93 4.45 -6.47
C SER A 273 -7.59 3.07 -5.94
N ILE A 274 -6.37 2.93 -5.42
CA ILE A 274 -5.88 1.76 -4.69
C ILE A 274 -5.54 2.07 -3.22
N GLU A 275 -6.03 3.20 -2.68
CA GLU A 275 -5.74 3.58 -1.29
C GLU A 275 -6.14 2.49 -0.29
N HIS A 276 -7.16 1.69 -0.60
CA HIS A 276 -7.59 0.56 0.22
C HIS A 276 -6.51 -0.53 0.36
N LEU A 277 -5.59 -0.66 -0.60
CA LEU A 277 -4.47 -1.60 -0.56
C LEU A 277 -3.25 -1.07 0.20
N LYS A 278 -3.33 0.11 0.81
CA LYS A 278 -2.16 0.75 1.46
C LYS A 278 -1.49 -0.14 2.51
N TYR A 279 -2.25 -0.96 3.25
CA TYR A 279 -1.68 -1.87 4.26
C TYR A 279 -1.03 -3.12 3.65
N LEU A 280 -1.27 -3.39 2.37
CA LEU A 280 -0.62 -4.45 1.60
C LEU A 280 0.53 -3.93 0.72
N SER A 281 0.78 -2.62 0.69
CA SER A 281 1.68 -1.99 -0.32
C SER A 281 3.11 -2.50 -0.26
N SER A 282 3.60 -2.92 0.91
CA SER A 282 4.92 -3.53 1.07
C SER A 282 5.00 -4.99 0.65
N PHE A 283 3.88 -5.68 0.55
CA PHE A 283 3.87 -7.11 0.20
C PHE A 283 3.66 -7.32 -1.29
N ILE A 284 3.11 -6.32 -1.98
CA ILE A 284 2.81 -6.38 -3.41
C ILE A 284 4.07 -6.03 -4.24
N VAL A 285 4.51 -7.01 -5.02
CA VAL A 285 5.65 -6.95 -5.94
C VAL A 285 5.17 -6.84 -7.40
N ARG A 286 4.05 -7.49 -7.73
CA ARG A 286 3.43 -7.48 -9.06
C ARG A 286 1.96 -7.10 -8.93
N LEU A 287 1.52 -6.09 -9.67
CA LEU A 287 0.14 -5.59 -9.58
C LEU A 287 -0.45 -5.41 -10.99
N ASN A 288 -1.52 -6.14 -11.28
CA ASN A 288 -2.29 -5.94 -12.50
C ASN A 288 -3.58 -5.16 -12.21
N LEU A 289 -3.69 -3.98 -12.83
CA LEU A 289 -4.83 -3.07 -12.72
C LEU A 289 -5.42 -2.73 -14.10
N SER A 290 -5.29 -3.64 -15.06
CA SER A 290 -5.83 -3.44 -16.41
C SER A 290 -7.35 -3.25 -16.42
N GLY A 291 -7.89 -2.40 -17.30
CA GLY A 291 -9.34 -2.23 -17.46
C GLY A 291 -10.03 -1.51 -16.30
N ASN A 292 -9.31 -0.65 -15.59
CA ASN A 292 -9.85 0.15 -14.48
C ASN A 292 -10.08 1.61 -14.92
N ARG A 293 -10.17 2.53 -13.97
CA ARG A 293 -10.50 3.95 -14.18
C ARG A 293 -9.44 4.90 -13.61
N PHE A 294 -8.18 4.46 -13.54
CA PHE A 294 -7.08 5.31 -13.08
C PHE A 294 -6.80 6.43 -14.09
N THR A 295 -6.63 7.66 -13.58
CA THR A 295 -6.31 8.84 -14.40
C THR A 295 -4.87 9.34 -14.21
N ASP A 296 -4.20 8.90 -13.15
CA ASP A 296 -2.81 9.20 -12.83
C ASP A 296 -2.13 8.03 -12.09
N VAL A 297 -0.81 8.12 -11.94
CA VAL A 297 0.05 7.08 -11.32
C VAL A 297 0.60 7.46 -9.94
N GLN A 298 0.19 8.60 -9.36
CA GLN A 298 0.71 9.05 -8.05
C GLN A 298 0.31 8.10 -6.91
N HIS A 299 -0.79 7.37 -7.09
CA HIS A 299 -1.35 6.40 -6.15
C HIS A 299 -0.38 5.26 -5.79
N PHE A 300 0.66 5.01 -6.60
CA PHE A 300 1.57 3.88 -6.42
C PHE A 300 2.83 4.20 -5.60
N LYS A 301 3.03 5.46 -5.18
CA LYS A 301 4.25 5.88 -4.44
C LYS A 301 4.48 5.09 -3.14
N SER A 302 3.42 4.64 -2.46
CA SER A 302 3.51 3.86 -1.23
C SER A 302 3.88 2.38 -1.43
N PHE A 303 3.94 1.90 -2.67
CA PHE A 303 4.23 0.51 -3.02
C PHE A 303 5.74 0.32 -3.21
N ARG A 304 6.46 0.39 -2.09
CA ARG A 304 7.92 0.43 -2.04
C ARG A 304 8.64 -0.79 -2.64
N ARG A 305 7.92 -1.89 -2.86
CA ARG A 305 8.43 -3.17 -3.38
C ARG A 305 7.86 -3.55 -4.75
N LEU A 306 7.07 -2.67 -5.37
CA LEU A 306 6.46 -2.92 -6.68
C LEU A 306 7.53 -2.89 -7.78
N THR A 307 7.68 -4.00 -8.49
CA THR A 307 8.61 -4.15 -9.62
C THR A 307 7.87 -4.29 -10.95
N HIS A 308 6.62 -4.79 -10.93
CA HIS A 308 5.79 -4.94 -12.13
C HIS A 308 4.42 -4.34 -11.89
N LEU A 309 4.01 -3.43 -12.78
CA LEU A 309 2.71 -2.76 -12.73
C LEU A 309 2.09 -2.75 -14.13
N VAL A 310 0.88 -3.30 -14.26
CA VAL A 310 0.11 -3.31 -15.51
C VAL A 310 -1.09 -2.37 -15.37
N LEU A 311 -1.22 -1.41 -16.28
CA LEU A 311 -2.25 -0.36 -16.26
C LEU A 311 -3.03 -0.24 -17.57
N ASP A 312 -2.94 -1.23 -18.45
CA ASP A 312 -3.61 -1.23 -19.75
C ASP A 312 -5.10 -0.91 -19.62
N ARG A 313 -5.70 -0.27 -20.63
CA ARG A 313 -7.15 0.06 -20.64
C ARG A 313 -7.58 0.88 -19.42
N ASN A 314 -6.80 1.90 -19.04
CA ASN A 314 -7.15 2.93 -18.06
C ASN A 314 -7.14 4.33 -18.71
N PRO A 315 -8.01 5.27 -18.29
CA PRO A 315 -8.08 6.64 -18.83
C PRO A 315 -6.99 7.57 -18.26
N LEU A 316 -5.71 7.17 -18.39
CA LEU A 316 -4.57 7.95 -17.92
C LEU A 316 -4.44 9.23 -18.75
N SER A 317 -4.61 10.39 -18.12
CA SER A 317 -4.67 11.69 -18.80
C SER A 317 -3.49 12.61 -18.47
N ARG A 318 -2.60 12.21 -17.56
CA ARG A 318 -1.43 13.00 -17.14
C ARG A 318 -0.22 12.12 -16.86
N PHE A 319 0.79 12.23 -17.72
CA PHE A 319 2.18 11.91 -17.38
C PHE A 319 2.93 13.25 -17.27
N SER A 320 3.38 13.62 -16.08
CA SER A 320 4.38 14.69 -15.96
C SER A 320 5.75 14.05 -15.75
N PHE A 321 6.80 14.65 -16.34
CA PHE A 321 8.19 14.18 -16.25
C PHE A 321 8.67 13.93 -14.81
N PHE A 322 8.06 14.60 -13.81
CA PHE A 322 8.31 14.39 -12.38
C PHE A 322 7.85 13.03 -11.84
N HIS A 323 6.97 12.31 -12.55
CA HIS A 323 6.50 10.97 -12.15
C HIS A 323 7.52 9.87 -12.45
N ILE A 324 8.56 10.18 -13.24
CA ILE A 324 9.67 9.26 -13.57
C ILE A 324 10.48 8.90 -12.32
N GLY A 325 10.48 9.74 -11.27
CA GLY A 325 11.13 9.43 -9.98
C GLY A 325 10.60 8.16 -9.30
N ILE A 326 9.29 7.87 -9.41
CA ILE A 326 8.69 6.61 -8.93
C ILE A 326 9.28 5.40 -9.69
N PHE A 327 9.64 5.62 -10.95
CA PHE A 327 10.24 4.61 -11.82
C PHE A 327 11.77 4.60 -11.79
N TYR A 328 12.47 5.56 -11.20
CA TYR A 328 13.94 5.58 -11.22
C TYR A 328 14.54 4.37 -10.49
N GLY A 329 13.94 3.90 -9.40
CA GLY A 329 14.33 2.64 -8.75
C GLY A 329 13.95 1.37 -9.54
N ILE A 330 12.98 1.47 -10.46
CA ILE A 330 12.56 0.39 -11.37
C ILE A 330 13.44 0.37 -12.64
N ILE A 331 13.93 1.54 -13.09
CA ILE A 331 14.71 1.75 -14.30
C ILE A 331 16.22 1.48 -14.07
N THR A 332 16.77 1.79 -12.88
CA THR A 332 18.21 1.59 -12.63
C THR A 332 18.64 0.13 -12.60
N SER A 333 17.76 -0.82 -12.25
CA SER A 333 18.05 -2.26 -12.35
C SER A 333 18.07 -2.79 -13.79
N LEU A 334 17.55 -2.04 -14.78
CA LEU A 334 17.54 -2.44 -16.20
C LEU A 334 18.71 -1.84 -17.01
N LEU A 335 19.27 -0.72 -16.56
CA LEU A 335 20.34 0.00 -17.28
C LEU A 335 21.73 -0.62 -17.13
N LEU A 336 21.93 -1.58 -16.22
CA LEU A 336 23.23 -2.23 -15.99
C LEU A 336 23.53 -3.41 -16.94
N HIS A 337 22.59 -3.81 -17.80
CA HIS A 337 22.77 -4.97 -18.71
C HIS A 337 22.52 -4.69 -20.20
N LEU A 338 22.40 -3.43 -20.61
CA LEU A 338 22.30 -3.07 -22.04
C LEU A 338 23.63 -2.51 -22.56
N PRO A 339 24.26 -3.12 -23.57
CA PRO A 339 25.42 -2.54 -24.23
C PRO A 339 24.91 -1.54 -25.27
N PHE A 340 24.41 -0.38 -24.86
CA PHE A 340 24.05 0.67 -25.80
C PHE A 340 24.60 2.02 -25.37
N THR A 341 25.48 2.50 -26.24
CA THR A 341 26.03 3.85 -26.31
C THR A 341 24.93 4.90 -26.18
N LEU A 342 25.06 5.74 -25.15
CA LEU A 342 24.52 7.10 -24.98
C LEU A 342 23.56 7.58 -26.08
N LEU A 343 22.27 7.29 -25.91
CA LEU A 343 21.21 8.09 -26.53
C LEU A 343 20.82 9.21 -25.56
N PRO A 344 20.80 10.50 -25.99
CA PRO A 344 20.41 11.59 -25.12
C PRO A 344 18.93 11.46 -24.74
N LEU A 345 18.65 11.63 -23.44
CA LEU A 345 17.32 11.60 -22.80
C LEU A 345 16.24 12.48 -23.49
N GLN A 346 16.62 13.39 -24.38
CA GLN A 346 15.72 14.27 -25.13
C GLN A 346 15.00 13.60 -26.33
N GLN A 347 15.46 12.46 -26.83
CA GLN A 347 14.78 11.76 -27.95
C GLN A 347 13.75 10.71 -27.52
N LEU A 348 13.64 10.42 -26.21
CA LEU A 348 12.62 9.53 -25.63
C LEU A 348 11.24 10.20 -25.46
N GLU A 349 11.11 11.47 -25.83
CA GLU A 349 9.90 12.29 -25.65
C GLU A 349 8.74 11.98 -26.61
N GLN A 350 8.92 11.16 -27.65
CA GLN A 350 7.93 11.10 -28.74
C GLN A 350 7.28 9.76 -29.08
N ASN A 351 7.71 8.61 -28.55
CA ASN A 351 7.09 7.34 -28.93
C ASN A 351 6.99 6.37 -27.74
N TRP A 352 5.85 6.35 -27.06
CA TRP A 352 5.50 5.25 -26.14
C TRP A 352 4.43 4.39 -26.81
N PHE A 353 4.87 3.56 -27.76
CA PHE A 353 4.11 2.44 -28.34
C PHE A 353 5.05 1.25 -28.62
N LEU A 354 4.48 0.04 -28.46
CA LEU A 354 5.00 -1.33 -28.73
C LEU A 354 5.76 -1.99 -27.56
N CYS A 355 5.41 -3.21 -27.13
CA CYS A 355 5.50 -4.40 -27.99
C CYS A 355 4.35 -5.42 -27.88
N ARG A 356 4.21 -6.16 -28.99
CA ARG A 356 3.29 -7.25 -29.35
C ARG A 356 3.87 -8.59 -28.87
N ASP A 357 2.98 -9.59 -28.71
CA ASP A 357 3.26 -11.02 -28.47
C ASP A 357 4.66 -11.50 -28.85
N TYR A 358 5.32 -12.20 -27.91
CA TYR A 358 6.29 -13.23 -28.27
C TYR A 358 6.10 -14.45 -27.35
N ASP A 359 5.58 -15.51 -27.96
CA ASP A 359 5.73 -16.88 -27.52
C ASP A 359 7.22 -17.24 -27.43
N ASN A 360 7.58 -17.92 -26.34
CA ASN A 360 8.83 -18.64 -26.09
C ASN A 360 10.15 -17.86 -25.92
N CYS A 361 10.91 -18.37 -24.94
CA CYS A 361 12.34 -18.18 -24.66
C CYS A 361 12.76 -17.08 -23.67
N GLU A 362 13.12 -17.59 -22.49
CA GLU A 362 14.22 -17.18 -21.59
C GLU A 362 14.07 -15.91 -20.72
N LYS A 363 14.64 -16.04 -19.52
CA LYS A 363 14.43 -15.24 -18.33
C LYS A 363 14.97 -13.82 -18.48
N HIS A 364 14.10 -12.86 -18.79
CA HIS A 364 14.40 -11.43 -18.61
C HIS A 364 13.19 -10.69 -18.00
N PHE A 365 13.44 -9.90 -16.95
CA PHE A 365 12.44 -9.09 -16.27
C PHE A 365 12.25 -7.77 -17.04
N TYR A 366 11.11 -7.63 -17.73
CA TYR A 366 10.78 -6.42 -18.48
C TYR A 366 9.80 -5.53 -17.71
N LEU A 367 10.07 -4.23 -17.69
CA LEU A 367 9.04 -3.20 -17.51
C LEU A 367 8.21 -3.16 -18.80
N ILE A 368 7.11 -3.90 -18.85
CA ILE A 368 6.19 -3.88 -19.99
C ILE A 368 5.08 -2.86 -19.68
N LEU A 369 5.25 -1.63 -20.19
CA LEU A 369 4.17 -0.66 -20.32
C LEU A 369 3.48 -0.89 -21.67
N ILE A 370 2.46 -1.75 -21.74
CA ILE A 370 1.64 -1.93 -22.96
C ILE A 370 0.56 -0.84 -22.99
N PHE A 371 0.84 0.24 -23.71
CA PHE A 371 -0.20 1.16 -24.12
C PHE A 371 -0.81 0.67 -25.44
N ARG A 372 -2.04 0.15 -25.40
CA ARG A 372 -2.93 0.18 -26.57
C ARG A 372 -3.87 1.37 -26.41
N SER A 373 -3.69 2.41 -27.23
CA SER A 373 -4.78 3.37 -27.45
C SER A 373 -5.87 2.69 -28.26
N LEU A 374 -7.12 3.03 -27.95
CA LEU A 374 -8.19 3.01 -28.96
C LEU A 374 -8.15 4.33 -29.71
#